data_AF-A0A357YL95-F1
#
_entry.id   AF-A0A357YL95-F1
#
_cell.length_a   1.000
_cell.length_b   1.000
_cell.length_c   1.000
_cell.angle_alpha   90.00
_cell.angle_beta   90.00
_cell.angle_gamma   90.00
#
_symmetry.space_group_name_H-M   'P 1'
#
loop_
_entity.id
_entity.type
_entity.pdbx_description
1 polymer ?
#
loop_
_entity_poly.entity_id
_entity_poly.type
_entity_poly.pdbx_seq_one_letter_code
_entity_poly.pdbx_strand_id
1 'polypeptide(L)' 'MPDNFNKSSLPYVQTFDYEFEEGGITYDGTYTEHISCDYTLDNPSFVTFIIEASDRERFDESLEDRDFQIVLIW' A
#
# COMPACT_ATOMS: atom_id res chain seq x y z
N MET A 1 10.23 -21.67 -4.90
CA MET A 1 9.63 -21.42 -6.23
C MET A 1 9.63 -19.92 -6.43
N PRO A 2 9.74 -19.34 -7.64
CA PRO A 2 9.67 -17.89 -7.73
C PRO A 2 8.22 -17.50 -7.42
N ASP A 3 8.04 -16.81 -6.30
CA ASP A 3 6.74 -16.35 -5.83
C ASP A 3 6.14 -15.43 -6.89
N ASN A 4 4.97 -15.82 -7.38
CA ASN A 4 4.19 -15.05 -8.33
C ASN A 4 3.60 -13.87 -7.54
N PHE A 5 4.39 -12.82 -7.31
CA PHE A 5 3.88 -11.56 -6.78
C PHE A 5 2.70 -11.14 -7.66
N ASN A 6 1.48 -11.23 -7.12
CA ASN A 6 0.28 -10.72 -7.77
C ASN A 6 0.49 -9.23 -8.01
N LYS A 7 0.88 -8.86 -9.24
CA LYS A 7 1.01 -7.46 -9.62
C LYS A 7 -0.38 -6.86 -9.70
N SER A 8 -0.69 -5.96 -8.77
CA SER A 8 -1.89 -5.14 -8.82
C SER A 8 -1.63 -3.87 -9.64
N SER A 9 -2.58 -3.50 -10.51
CA SER A 9 -2.54 -2.21 -11.20
C SER A 9 -2.89 -1.08 -10.24
N LEU A 10 -2.28 0.09 -10.45
CA LEU A 10 -2.68 1.32 -9.76
C LEU A 10 -3.87 2.00 -10.49
N PRO A 11 -4.77 2.71 -9.78
CA PRO A 11 -4.80 2.86 -8.33
C PRO A 11 -5.24 1.55 -7.64
N TYR A 12 -4.66 1.32 -6.47
CA TYR A 12 -4.93 0.16 -5.63
C TYR A 12 -5.58 0.65 -4.34
N VAL A 13 -6.67 -0.01 -3.95
CA VAL A 13 -7.38 0.26 -2.69
C VAL A 13 -7.64 -1.08 -2.02
N GLN A 14 -7.23 -1.23 -0.77
CA GLN A 14 -7.53 -2.44 -0.02
C GLN A 14 -7.79 -2.11 1.44
N THR A 15 -8.82 -2.78 1.99
CA THR A 15 -9.15 -2.75 3.41
C THR A 15 -8.83 -4.12 4.01
N PHE A 16 -8.22 -4.10 5.19
CA PHE A 16 -7.83 -5.26 5.97
C PHE A 16 -8.50 -5.16 7.33
N ASP A 17 -9.20 -6.22 7.70
CA ASP A 17 -9.68 -6.39 9.06
C ASP A 17 -8.55 -7.03 9.88
N TYR A 18 -8.37 -6.58 11.12
CA TYR A 18 -7.40 -7.16 12.03
C TYR A 18 -7.95 -7.25 13.44
N GLU A 19 -7.43 -8.21 14.18
CA GLU A 19 -7.72 -8.41 15.60
C GLU A 19 -6.44 -8.23 16.40
N PHE A 20 -6.53 -7.60 17.57
CA PHE A 20 -5.42 -7.54 18.52
C PHE A 20 -5.91 -7.73 19.95
N GLU A 21 -5.03 -8.25 20.81
CA GLU A 21 -5.29 -8.38 22.24
C GLU A 21 -4.50 -7.35 23.05
N GLU A 22 -5.19 -6.59 23.89
CA GLU A 22 -4.56 -5.72 24.89
C GLU A 22 -5.21 -5.96 26.26
N GLY A 23 -4.41 -6.30 27.26
CA GLY A 23 -4.92 -6.54 28.62
C GLY A 23 -5.90 -7.72 28.73
N GLY A 24 -5.84 -8.68 27.81
CA GLY A 24 -6.75 -9.84 27.77
C GLY A 24 -8.12 -9.55 27.15
N ILE A 25 -8.27 -8.40 26.49
CA ILE A 25 -9.46 -8.04 25.70
C ILE A 25 -9.06 -8.05 24.24
N THR A 26 -9.85 -8.74 23.41
CA THR A 26 -9.73 -8.72 21.95
C THR A 26 -10.46 -7.52 21.38
N TYR A 27 -9.80 -6.80 20.48
CA TYR A 27 -10.33 -5.66 19.74
C TYR A 27 -10.25 -5.93 18.26
N ASP A 28 -11.31 -5.55 17.54
CA ASP A 28 -11.37 -5.56 16.09
C ASP A 28 -11.06 -4.16 15.54
N GLY A 29 -10.27 -4.11 14.48
CA GLY A 29 -9.93 -2.88 13.79
C GLY A 29 -9.94 -3.06 12.27
N THR A 30 -10.02 -1.93 11.57
CA THR A 30 -9.94 -1.91 10.11
C THR A 30 -8.83 -0.97 9.69
N TYR A 31 -8.02 -1.41 8.74
CA TYR A 31 -6.96 -0.64 8.11
C TYR A 31 -7.26 -0.54 6.62
N THR A 32 -7.28 0.67 6.06
CA THR A 32 -7.45 0.88 4.62
C THR A 32 -6.24 1.60 4.05
N GLU A 33 -5.72 1.07 2.96
CA GLU A 33 -4.65 1.66 2.17
C GLU A 33 -5.14 2.01 0.77
N HIS A 34 -4.72 3.19 0.31
CA HIS A 34 -4.90 3.72 -1.02
C HIS A 34 -3.53 4.03 -1.59
N ILE A 35 -3.20 3.37 -2.70
CA ILE A 35 -1.95 3.59 -3.42
C ILE A 35 -2.30 4.08 -4.82
N SER A 36 -1.73 5.20 -5.20
CA SER A 36 -1.91 5.77 -6.53
C SER A 36 -0.58 6.23 -7.12
N CYS A 37 -0.60 6.52 -8.42
CA CYS A 37 0.55 7.01 -9.15
C CYS A 37 0.10 8.19 -10.01
N ASP A 38 0.88 9.26 -9.96
CA ASP A 38 0.80 10.37 -10.90
C ASP A 38 2.09 10.44 -11.72
N TYR A 39 2.01 10.94 -12.95
CA TYR A 39 3.17 11.07 -13.81
C TYR A 39 3.10 12.33 -14.68
N THR A 40 4.26 12.98 -14.80
CA THR A 40 4.45 14.13 -15.68
C THR A 40 5.50 13.78 -16.72
N LEU A 41 5.09 13.76 -17.99
CA LEU A 41 5.98 13.57 -19.13
C LEU A 41 6.61 14.91 -19.53
N ASP A 42 7.65 15.32 -18.80
CA ASP A 42 8.46 16.51 -19.09
C ASP A 42 9.96 16.14 -19.13
N ASN A 43 10.85 17.14 -19.16
CA ASN A 43 12.30 16.98 -19.11
C ASN A 43 12.91 17.67 -17.87
N PRO A 44 13.16 16.93 -16.77
CA PRO A 44 13.02 15.48 -16.62
C PRO A 44 11.56 15.05 -16.41
N SER A 45 11.25 13.79 -16.73
CA SER A 45 9.95 13.20 -16.44
C SER A 45 9.89 12.80 -14.97
N PHE A 46 8.71 12.93 -14.37
CA PHE A 46 8.48 12.61 -12.97
C PHE A 46 7.39 11.55 -12.83
N VAL A 47 7.61 10.62 -11.90
CA VAL A 47 6.61 9.68 -11.45
C VAL A 47 6.53 9.79 -9.94
N THR A 48 5.34 10.01 -9.41
CA THR A 48 5.07 10.18 -7.99
C THR A 48 4.14 9.07 -7.54
N PHE A 49 4.60 8.23 -6.62
CA PHE A 49 3.75 7.26 -5.93
C PHE A 49 3.21 7.92 -4.66
N ILE A 50 1.90 7.80 -4.46
CA ILE A 50 1.19 8.37 -3.33
C ILE A 50 0.59 7.20 -2.55
N ILE A 51 0.95 7.09 -1.27
CA ILE A 51 0.40 6.09 -0.35
C ILE A 51 -0.35 6.84 0.75
N GLU A 52 -1.64 6.61 0.82
CA GLU A 52 -2.51 7.12 1.86
C GLU A 52 -3.01 5.91 2.65
N ALA A 53 -2.80 5.90 3.94
CA ALA A 53 -3.23 4.80 4.79
C ALA A 53 -3.92 5.37 6.03
N SER A 54 -5.09 4.81 6.37
CA SER A 54 -5.73 5.12 7.64
C SER A 54 -4.86 4.60 8.78
N ASP A 55 -4.80 5.33 9.90
CA ASP A 55 -4.00 4.95 11.06
C ASP A 55 -4.29 3.49 11.45
N ARG A 56 -3.26 2.65 11.34
CA ARG A 56 -3.26 1.31 11.93
C ARG A 56 -2.94 1.49 13.41
N GLU A 57 -3.84 2.16 14.14
CA GLU A 57 -3.54 2.62 15.50
C GLU A 57 -2.93 1.46 16.32
N ARG A 58 -1.63 1.64 16.64
CA ARG A 58 -0.72 0.86 17.51
C ARG A 58 0.25 -0.14 16.93
N PHE A 59 0.23 -0.45 15.64
CA PHE A 59 1.36 -1.17 15.07
C PHE A 59 2.25 -0.21 14.26
N ASP A 60 3.26 0.32 14.94
CA ASP A 60 4.45 1.01 14.38
C ASP A 60 5.24 0.15 13.37
N GLU A 61 4.79 -1.07 13.07
CA GLU A 61 5.28 -1.82 11.92
C GLU A 61 4.85 -1.05 10.67
N SER A 62 5.84 -0.34 10.13
CA SER A 62 5.89 0.31 8.83
C SER A 62 4.94 -0.31 7.82
N LEU A 63 4.36 0.54 6.95
CA LEU A 63 3.74 0.12 5.69
C LEU A 63 4.54 -1.05 5.10
N GLU A 64 3.86 -2.13 4.69
CA GLU A 64 4.53 -3.29 4.08
C GLU A 64 5.46 -2.83 2.96
N ASP A 65 6.60 -3.51 2.79
CA ASP A 65 7.52 -3.22 1.69
C ASP A 65 6.79 -3.35 0.35
N ARG A 66 6.91 -2.32 -0.52
CA ARG A 66 6.28 -2.29 -1.84
C ARG A 66 7.31 -2.10 -2.93
N ASP A 67 7.22 -2.96 -3.95
CA ASP A 67 7.95 -2.80 -5.21
C ASP A 67 7.05 -2.19 -6.27
N PHE A 68 7.50 -1.08 -6.87
CA PHE A 68 6.82 -0.43 -7.98
C PHE A 68 7.53 -0.72 -9.30
N GLN A 69 6.77 -1.11 -10.32
CA GLN A 69 7.28 -1.26 -11.68
C GLN A 69 6.66 -0.23 -12.60
N ILE A 70 7.51 0.58 -13.25
CA ILE A 70 7.11 1.45 -14.35
C ILE A 70 7.38 0.71 -15.66
N VAL A 71 6.35 0.53 -16.47
CA VAL A 71 6.46 -0.09 -17.81
C VAL A 71 6.17 0.99 -18.85
N LEU A 72 7.19 1.36 -19.64
CA LEU A 72 7.03 2.23 -20.80
C LEU A 72 6.60 1.37 -21.99
N ILE A 73 5.45 1.70 -22.56
CA ILE A 73 4.92 1.05 -23.77
C ILE A 73 5.07 2.05 -24.92
N TRP A 74 5.67 1.61 -26.03
CA TRP A 74 5.87 2.37 -27.26
C TRP A 74 4.77 2.06 -28.27
#